data_AF-A0A6V7P921-F1
#
_entry.id   AF-A0A6V7P921-F1
#
_cell.length_a   1.000
_cell.length_b   1.000
_cell.length_c   1.000
_cell.angle_alpha   90.00
_cell.angle_beta   90.00
_cell.angle_gamma   90.00
#
_symmetry.space_group_name_H-M   'P 1'
#
loop_
_entity.id
_entity.type
_entity.pdbx_description
1 polymer ?
#
loop_
_entity_poly.entity_id
_entity_poly.type
_entity_poly.pdbx_seq_one_letter_code
_entity_poly.pdbx_strand_id
1 'polypeptide(L)'
;MDVWSSLTTTSYGDADYYISFIDDFSRKVLVKFLKSKGEAFQAFKYFKAEVENLTKCCIKVLQSDNDFEYKSKEFELFCKQNGISRYYTNPYDPQRNGVAERMNCTLMERARSMLSNVG
;
A
#
# COMPACT_ATOMS: atom_id res chain seq x y z
N MET A 1 3.49 2.52 2.38
CA MET A 1 2.70 1.69 1.46
C MET A 1 3.50 0.45 1.16
N ASP A 2 2.83 -0.66 0.87
CA ASP A 2 3.46 -1.96 0.70
C ASP A 2 2.62 -2.85 -0.22
N VAL A 3 3.25 -3.63 -1.11
CA VAL A 3 2.57 -4.54 -2.07
C VAL A 3 2.86 -5.98 -1.67
N TRP A 4 1.79 -6.74 -1.49
CA TRP A 4 1.85 -8.14 -1.06
C TRP A 4 1.20 -9.03 -2.10
N SER A 5 1.75 -10.23 -2.30
CA SER A 5 1.08 -11.27 -3.06
C SER A 5 0.04 -11.98 -2.19
N SER A 6 -1.13 -12.24 -2.76
CA SER A 6 -2.13 -13.08 -2.11
C SER A 6 -1.63 -14.54 -2.14
N LEU A 7 -1.39 -15.12 -0.96
CA LEU A 7 -0.60 -16.35 -0.85
C LEU A 7 -1.36 -17.67 -1.06
N THR A 8 -2.65 -17.70 -1.44
CA THR A 8 -3.38 -18.98 -1.39
C THR A 8 -4.47 -19.22 -2.43
N THR A 9 -5.08 -18.21 -3.04
CA THR A 9 -6.06 -18.41 -4.11
C THR A 9 -6.27 -17.06 -4.77
N THR A 10 -6.34 -17.03 -6.10
CA THR A 10 -6.82 -15.88 -6.85
C THR A 10 -8.08 -15.32 -6.18
N SER A 11 -8.05 -14.06 -5.74
CA SER A 11 -9.20 -13.45 -5.07
C SER A 11 -10.42 -13.39 -6.01
N TYR A 12 -11.62 -13.18 -5.46
CA TYR A 12 -12.86 -13.04 -6.26
C TYR A 12 -12.71 -11.81 -7.18
N GLY A 13 -12.27 -12.01 -8.43
CA GLY A 13 -11.95 -10.94 -9.38
C GLY A 13 -10.57 -11.00 -10.08
N ASP A 14 -9.84 -12.12 -9.99
CA ASP A 14 -8.54 -12.32 -10.66
C ASP A 14 -7.42 -11.39 -10.22
N ALA A 15 -7.41 -10.96 -8.94
CA ALA A 15 -6.32 -10.16 -8.38
C ALA A 15 -5.37 -11.03 -7.55
N ASP A 16 -4.10 -11.07 -7.97
CA ASP A 16 -3.02 -11.83 -7.34
C ASP A 16 -2.24 -11.00 -6.31
N TYR A 17 -2.41 -9.67 -6.31
CA TYR A 17 -1.69 -8.74 -5.45
C TYR A 17 -2.66 -7.82 -4.70
N TYR A 18 -2.21 -7.27 -3.58
CA TYR A 18 -2.87 -6.13 -2.96
C TYR A 18 -1.83 -5.13 -2.49
N ILE A 19 -2.22 -3.85 -2.51
CA ILE A 19 -1.43 -2.75 -1.94
C ILE A 19 -2.15 -2.21 -0.71
N SER A 20 -1.40 -1.98 0.37
CA SER A 20 -1.89 -1.31 1.55
C SER A 20 -1.29 0.09 1.71
N PHE A 21 -2.15 1.03 2.05
CA PHE A 21 -1.79 2.39 2.42
C PHE A 21 -2.18 2.63 3.86
N ILE A 22 -1.21 3.03 4.67
CA ILE A 22 -1.39 3.24 6.10
C ILE A 22 -1.03 4.68 6.40
N ASP A 23 -1.97 5.39 7.02
CA ASP A 23 -1.73 6.71 7.56
C ASP A 23 -1.13 6.58 8.96
N ASP A 24 0.05 7.16 9.18
CA ASP A 24 0.77 7.00 10.45
C ASP A 24 0.07 7.72 11.62
N PHE A 25 -0.59 8.84 11.36
CA PHE A 25 -1.28 9.64 12.37
C PHE A 25 -2.58 8.99 12.84
N SER A 26 -3.50 8.71 11.91
CA SER A 26 -4.84 8.19 12.20
C SER A 26 -4.90 6.66 12.28
N ARG A 27 -3.82 5.96 11.90
CA ARG A 27 -3.77 4.50 11.77
C ARG A 27 -4.82 3.94 10.79
N LYS A 28 -5.43 4.78 9.95
CA LYS A 28 -6.34 4.34 8.90
C LYS A 28 -5.58 3.52 7.87
N VAL A 29 -6.20 2.42 7.45
CA VAL A 29 -5.63 1.49 6.48
C VAL A 29 -6.58 1.37 5.31
N LEU A 30 -6.06 1.57 4.10
CA LEU A 30 -6.78 1.30 2.87
C LEU A 30 -6.07 0.18 2.12
N VAL A 31 -6.84 -0.81 1.68
CA VAL A 31 -6.35 -1.92 0.85
C VAL A 31 -6.99 -1.82 -0.54
N LYS A 32 -6.17 -1.95 -1.59
CA LYS A 32 -6.63 -2.07 -2.97
C LYS A 32 -6.07 -3.35 -3.57
N PHE A 33 -6.94 -4.13 -4.22
CA PHE A 33 -6.54 -5.32 -4.97
C PHE A 33 -5.99 -4.91 -6.33
N LEU A 34 -4.92 -5.58 -6.75
CA LEU A 34 -4.20 -5.33 -8.00
C LEU A 34 -4.09 -6.64 -8.78
N LYS A 35 -4.26 -6.57 -10.11
CA LYS A 35 -4.06 -7.72 -11.00
C LYS A 35 -2.58 -7.94 -11.32
N SER A 36 -1.80 -6.87 -11.32
CA SER A 36 -0.35 -6.95 -11.48
C SER A 36 0.31 -5.92 -10.58
N LYS A 37 1.54 -6.19 -10.16
CA LYS A 37 2.28 -5.24 -9.34
C LYS A 37 2.53 -3.88 -10.02
N GLY A 38 2.54 -3.84 -11.35
CA GLY A 38 2.67 -2.60 -12.14
C GLY A 38 1.53 -1.59 -11.94
N GLU A 39 0.39 -2.02 -11.40
CA GLU A 39 -0.75 -1.15 -11.10
C GLU A 39 -0.55 -0.31 -9.82
N ALA A 40 0.47 -0.60 -9.02
CA ALA A 40 0.72 0.05 -7.74
C ALA A 40 0.80 1.58 -7.83
N PHE A 41 1.47 2.10 -8.87
CA PHE A 41 1.58 3.54 -9.04
C PHE A 41 0.24 4.22 -9.36
N GLN A 42 -0.56 3.59 -10.22
CA GLN A 42 -1.88 4.10 -10.55
C GLN A 42 -2.81 4.03 -9.32
N ALA A 43 -2.74 2.95 -8.55
CA ALA A 43 -3.45 2.82 -7.29
C ALA A 43 -3.05 3.92 -6.29
N PHE A 44 -1.77 4.29 -6.20
CA PHE A 44 -1.30 5.40 -5.38
C PHE A 44 -1.87 6.75 -5.82
N LYS A 45 -1.94 7.04 -7.13
CA LYS A 45 -2.55 8.29 -7.64
C LYS A 45 -4.00 8.43 -7.18
N TYR A 46 -4.79 7.35 -7.28
CA TYR A 46 -6.16 7.33 -6.80
C TYR A 46 -6.26 7.51 -5.29
N PHE A 47 -5.44 6.76 -4.54
CA PHE A 47 -5.38 6.87 -3.08
C PHE A 47 -5.10 8.31 -2.65
N LYS A 48 -4.08 8.96 -3.20
CA LYS A 48 -3.74 10.35 -2.90
C LYS A 48 -4.93 11.28 -3.14
N ALA A 49 -5.56 11.22 -4.32
CA ALA A 49 -6.68 12.08 -4.63
C ALA A 49 -7.86 11.88 -3.65
N GLU A 50 -8.15 10.63 -3.28
CA GLU A 50 -9.20 10.28 -2.34
C GLU A 50 -8.91 10.82 -0.94
N VAL A 51 -7.74 10.51 -0.36
CA VAL A 51 -7.43 10.90 1.02
C VAL A 51 -7.28 12.40 1.19
N GLU A 52 -6.66 13.09 0.23
CA GLU A 52 -6.49 14.53 0.30
C GLU A 52 -7.83 15.25 0.14
N ASN A 53 -8.74 14.72 -0.69
CA ASN A 53 -10.07 15.28 -0.81
C ASN A 53 -10.90 15.07 0.47
N LEU A 54 -10.80 13.89 1.10
CA LEU A 54 -11.53 13.56 2.34
C LEU A 54 -11.01 14.31 3.55
N THR A 55 -9.70 14.45 3.68
CA THR A 55 -9.04 15.04 4.87
C THR A 55 -8.77 16.53 4.72
N LYS A 56 -8.76 17.05 3.48
CA LYS A 56 -8.26 18.39 3.13
C LYS A 56 -6.79 18.60 3.52
N CYS A 57 -6.04 17.52 3.75
CA CYS A 57 -4.62 17.54 4.07
C CYS A 57 -3.84 16.89 2.93
N CYS A 58 -2.70 17.48 2.56
CA CYS A 58 -1.82 16.89 1.55
C CYS A 58 -0.88 15.85 2.14
N ILE A 59 -0.61 14.78 1.38
CA ILE A 59 0.44 13.82 1.69
C ILE A 59 1.79 14.54 1.54
N LYS A 60 2.58 14.56 2.62
CA LYS A 60 3.92 15.19 2.62
C LYS A 60 5.04 14.19 2.42
N VAL A 61 4.86 13.00 2.96
CA VAL A 61 5.88 11.97 3.00
C VAL A 61 5.27 10.65 2.57
N LEU A 62 5.94 9.96 1.64
CA LEU A 62 5.61 8.61 1.22
C LEU A 62 6.74 7.67 1.61
N GLN A 63 6.46 6.75 2.52
CA GLN A 63 7.35 5.62 2.81
C GLN A 63 6.89 4.40 2.01
N SER A 64 7.81 3.79 1.25
CA SER A 64 7.59 2.51 0.57
C SER A 64 8.72 1.55 0.85
N ASP A 65 8.48 0.25 0.66
CA ASP A 65 9.55 -0.73 0.53
C ASP A 65 10.42 -0.43 -0.71
N ASN A 66 11.61 -1.02 -0.76
CA ASN A 66 12.63 -0.72 -1.76
C ASN A 66 12.42 -1.47 -3.09
N ASP A 67 11.21 -1.99 -3.31
CA ASP A 67 10.87 -2.82 -4.46
C ASP A 67 10.89 -2.00 -5.77
N PHE A 68 11.25 -2.68 -6.86
CA PHE A 68 11.61 -2.04 -8.13
C PHE A 68 10.46 -1.24 -8.77
N GLU A 69 9.22 -1.64 -8.52
CA GLU A 69 8.01 -0.97 -9.04
C GLU A 69 7.85 0.46 -8.54
N TYR A 70 8.41 0.75 -7.38
CA TYR A 70 8.38 2.08 -6.79
C TYR A 70 9.50 2.97 -7.30
N LYS A 71 10.45 2.45 -8.09
CA LYS A 71 11.59 3.20 -8.61
C LYS A 71 11.40 3.72 -10.04
N SER A 72 10.19 3.63 -10.59
CA SER A 72 9.94 4.20 -11.91
C SER A 72 10.20 5.71 -11.90
N LYS A 73 10.86 6.22 -12.96
CA LYS A 73 11.13 7.65 -13.13
C LYS A 73 9.82 8.47 -13.12
N GLU A 74 8.74 7.88 -13.63
CA GLU A 74 7.42 8.50 -13.63
C GLU A 74 6.89 8.72 -12.21
N PHE A 75 7.03 7.73 -11.34
CA PHE A 75 6.61 7.86 -9.94
C PHE A 75 7.46 8.89 -9.20
N GLU A 76 8.79 8.85 -9.39
CA GLU A 76 9.66 9.86 -8.80
C GLU A 76 9.29 11.27 -9.25
N LEU A 77 9.07 11.48 -10.55
CA LEU A 77 8.67 12.78 -11.10
C LEU A 77 7.32 13.24 -10.52
N PHE A 78 6.34 12.34 -10.46
CA PHE A 78 5.02 12.64 -9.89
C PHE A 78 5.13 13.07 -8.43
N CYS A 79 5.92 12.37 -7.60
CA CYS A 79 6.14 12.76 -6.21
C CYS A 79 6.81 14.13 -6.11
N LYS A 80 7.84 14.41 -6.91
CA LYS A 80 8.50 15.72 -6.94
C LYS A 80 7.53 16.84 -7.33
N GLN A 81 6.73 16.64 -8.36
CA GLN A 81 5.72 17.62 -8.81
C GLN A 81 4.66 17.90 -7.75
N ASN A 82 4.34 16.90 -6.92
CA ASN A 82 3.37 17.04 -5.82
C ASN A 82 4.01 17.44 -4.49
N GLY A 83 5.33 17.71 -4.45
CA GLY A 83 6.04 18.08 -3.22
C GLY A 83 6.08 16.96 -2.17
N ILE A 84 6.05 15.70 -2.60
CA ILE A 84 6.05 14.52 -1.73
C ILE A 84 7.48 14.03 -1.56
N SER A 85 7.97 14.03 -0.33
CA SER A 85 9.26 13.41 0.03
C SER A 85 9.12 11.89 0.06
N ARG A 86 10.08 11.18 -0.53
CA ARG A 86 10.08 9.71 -0.58
C ARG A 86 11.10 9.13 0.37
N TYR A 87 10.68 8.17 1.18
CA TYR A 87 11.58 7.33 1.97
C TYR A 87 11.41 5.88 1.54
N TYR A 88 12.53 5.20 1.36
CA TYR A 88 12.54 3.76 1.14
C TYR A 88 12.92 3.08 2.44
N THR A 89 12.13 2.10 2.88
CA THR A 89 12.48 1.32 4.05
C THR A 89 13.75 0.53 3.73
N ASN A 90 14.78 0.74 4.54
CA ASN A 90 16.02 0.00 4.41
C ASN A 90 15.78 -1.44 4.90
N PRO A 91 16.17 -2.49 4.17
CA PRO A 91 16.09 -3.87 4.67
C PRO A 91 16.76 -4.06 6.04
N TYR A 92 17.71 -3.21 6.41
CA TYR A 92 18.40 -3.24 7.70
C TYR A 92 17.64 -2.53 8.85
N ASP A 93 16.51 -1.86 8.60
CA ASP A 93 15.66 -1.27 9.67
C ASP A 93 14.18 -1.72 9.53
N PRO A 94 13.89 -2.99 9.85
CA PRO A 94 12.53 -3.55 9.77
C PRO A 94 11.57 -2.92 10.78
N GLN A 95 12.07 -2.31 11.86
CA GLN A 95 11.22 -1.71 12.90
C GLN A 95 10.34 -0.59 12.34
N ARG A 96 10.86 0.16 11.36
CA ARG A 96 10.10 1.20 10.65
C ARG A 96 9.01 0.63 9.74
N ASN A 97 9.17 -0.60 9.23
CA ASN A 97 8.12 -1.29 8.48
C ASN A 97 7.16 -2.06 9.40
N GLY A 98 7.54 -2.31 10.66
CA GLY A 98 6.84 -3.23 11.54
C GLY A 98 5.37 -2.88 11.79
N VAL A 99 5.00 -1.60 11.70
CA VAL A 99 3.59 -1.19 11.74
C VAL A 99 2.84 -1.64 10.49
N ALA A 100 3.44 -1.45 9.32
CA ALA A 100 2.83 -1.85 8.05
C ALA A 100 2.74 -3.37 7.92
N GLU A 101 3.81 -4.08 8.27
CA GLU A 101 3.85 -5.55 8.28
C GLU A 101 2.83 -6.14 9.24
N ARG A 102 2.77 -5.66 10.48
CA ARG A 102 1.82 -6.17 11.49
C ARG A 102 0.37 -5.91 11.07
N MET A 103 0.11 -4.75 10.47
CA MET A 103 -1.22 -4.43 9.96
C MET A 103 -1.60 -5.32 8.77
N ASN A 104 -0.67 -5.55 7.84
CA ASN A 104 -0.87 -6.45 6.70
C ASN A 104 -1.14 -7.90 7.16
N CYS A 105 -0.40 -8.40 8.16
CA CYS A 105 -0.69 -9.70 8.78
C CYS A 105 -2.09 -9.75 9.39
N THR A 106 -2.47 -8.73 10.15
CA THR A 106 -3.80 -8.66 10.77
C THR A 106 -4.92 -8.63 9.72
N LEU A 107 -4.73 -7.91 8.62
CA LEU A 107 -5.68 -7.86 7.51
C LEU A 107 -5.83 -9.23 6.85
N MET A 108 -4.73 -9.94 6.60
CA MET A 108 -4.75 -11.28 6.02
C MET A 108 -5.41 -12.31 6.94
N GLU A 109 -5.13 -12.26 8.24
CA GLU A 109 -5.79 -13.13 9.23
C GLU A 109 -7.30 -12.89 9.30
N ARG A 110 -7.73 -11.63 9.33
CA ARG A 110 -9.15 -11.28 9.32
C ARG A 110 -9.85 -11.68 8.03
N ALA A 111 -9.22 -11.47 6.87
CA ALA A 111 -9.75 -11.90 5.58
C ALA A 111 -9.94 -13.42 5.54
N ARG A 112 -8.94 -14.20 6.01
CA ARG A 112 -9.04 -15.65 6.13
C ARG A 112 -10.16 -16.09 7.07
N SER A 113 -10.29 -15.43 8.24
CA SER A 113 -11.35 -15.75 9.20
C SER A 113 -12.75 -15.44 8.67
N MET A 114 -12.92 -14.33 7.94
CA MET A 114 -14.20 -14.02 7.29
C MET A 114 -14.54 -15.04 6.19
N LEU A 115 -13.55 -15.47 5.40
CA LEU A 115 -13.74 -16.50 4.38
C LEU A 115 -14.03 -17.88 4.99
N SER A 116 -13.42 -18.23 6.12
CA SER A 116 -13.70 -19.50 6.83
C SER A 116 -15.06 -19.53 7.52
N ASN A 117 -15.69 -18.37 7.71
CA ASN A 117 -17.03 -18.23 8.31
C ASN A 117 -18.16 -18.14 7.29
N VAL A 118 -17.87 -18.24 5.99
CA VAL A 118 -18.87 -18.49 4.95
C VAL A 118 -18.96 -20.01 4.78
N GLY A 119 -19.68 -20.65 5.71
CA GLY A 119 -19.98 -22.08 5.72
C GLY A 119 -21.37 -22.31 6.27
#